data_AF-A0A3N4J7M4-F1
#
_entry.id   AF-A0A3N4J7M4-F1
#
_cell.length_a   1.000
_cell.length_b   1.000
_cell.length_c   1.000
_cell.angle_alpha   90.00
_cell.angle_beta   90.00
_cell.angle_gamma   90.00
#
_symmetry.space_group_name_H-M   'P 1'
#
loop_
_entity.id
_entity.type
_entity.pdbx_description
1 polymer ?
#
loop_
_entity_poly.entity_id
_entity_poly.type
_entity_poly.pdbx_seq_one_letter_code
_entity_poly.pdbx_strand_id
1 'polypeptide(L)'
;MQVKKKSFGSEPNAKLACVNPAGDIILGGIEQLRSELAEAQKEFDKKFEAFKLTMQPLEAITIAIRRRFLSNYRKQAGTTPGHRAAIKGGNIAAHHGDVITDTPLVAGKDIEDTDIYRSLYWISPEQAEPYFNFKIMVKMINKQATMRADFRRGSKPWDVGRQDAFQKVLSFWDNAGSDERRQFEDIDGDGLPEERKWLSIACA
;
A
#
# COMPACT_ATOMS: atom_id res chain seq x y z
N MET A 1 -53.41 52.49 18.77
CA MET A 1 -52.61 51.65 19.68
C MET A 1 -51.15 52.11 19.58
N GLN A 2 -50.66 52.89 20.56
CA GLN A 2 -49.30 53.47 20.55
C GLN A 2 -48.37 52.61 21.41
N VAL A 3 -47.31 52.08 20.81
CA VAL A 3 -46.27 51.30 21.51
C VAL A 3 -45.16 52.26 21.96
N LYS A 4 -45.05 52.48 23.27
CA LYS A 4 -43.94 53.23 23.88
C LYS A 4 -42.69 52.35 23.93
N LYS A 5 -41.64 52.73 23.20
CA LYS A 5 -40.28 52.17 23.35
C LYS A 5 -39.62 52.77 24.59
N LYS A 6 -39.22 51.91 25.54
CA LYS A 6 -38.33 52.27 26.65
C LYS A 6 -36.88 52.25 26.14
N SER A 7 -36.16 53.35 26.36
CA SER A 7 -34.71 53.43 26.17
C SER A 7 -34.01 52.71 27.32
N PHE A 8 -33.09 51.80 26.99
CA PHE A 8 -32.15 51.23 27.96
C PHE A 8 -31.02 52.22 28.19
N GLY A 9 -30.79 52.56 29.45
CA GLY A 9 -29.76 53.49 29.89
C GLY A 9 -28.36 53.00 29.54
N SER A 10 -27.58 53.92 28.98
CA SER A 10 -26.15 53.82 28.75
C SER A 10 -25.41 54.22 30.02
N GLU A 11 -25.19 53.28 30.93
CA GLU A 11 -24.15 53.41 31.96
C GLU A 11 -23.03 52.40 31.66
N PRO A 12 -21.81 52.85 31.33
CA PRO A 12 -20.67 51.96 31.20
C PRO A 12 -20.22 51.55 32.61
N ASN A 13 -20.65 50.38 33.06
CA ASN A 13 -20.23 49.82 34.34
C ASN A 13 -18.77 49.32 34.20
N ALA A 14 -17.81 50.19 34.45
CA ALA A 14 -16.37 49.96 34.30
C ALA A 14 -15.74 49.08 35.41
N LYS A 15 -16.52 48.27 36.10
CA LYS A 15 -16.04 47.34 37.12
C LYS A 15 -16.66 45.98 36.89
N LEU A 16 -16.01 45.20 36.03
CA LEU A 16 -15.89 43.74 36.05
C LEU A 16 -15.12 43.34 34.77
N ALA A 17 -13.93 43.92 34.59
CA ALA A 17 -12.94 43.28 33.74
C ALA A 17 -12.42 42.09 34.55
N CYS A 18 -13.14 40.97 34.49
CA CYS A 18 -12.65 39.70 34.99
C CYS A 18 -11.40 39.36 34.19
N VAL A 19 -10.23 39.69 34.72
CA VAL A 19 -8.96 39.09 34.32
C VAL A 19 -9.18 37.60 34.49
N ASN A 20 -9.30 36.84 33.40
CA ASN A 20 -9.46 35.40 33.43
C ASN A 20 -8.08 34.78 33.69
N PRO A 21 -7.73 34.34 34.92
CA PRO A 21 -6.46 33.65 35.17
C PRO A 21 -6.37 32.29 34.43
N ALA A 22 -7.49 31.84 33.83
CA ALA A 22 -7.55 30.64 33.01
C ALA A 22 -6.80 30.76 31.67
N GLY A 23 -6.59 31.98 31.14
CA GLY A 23 -5.89 32.17 29.86
C GLY A 23 -4.42 31.75 29.91
N ASP A 24 -3.73 32.10 30.99
CA ASP A 24 -2.31 31.77 31.18
C ASP A 24 -2.10 30.26 31.42
N ILE A 25 -3.07 29.59 32.05
CA ILE A 25 -3.06 28.14 32.28
C ILE A 25 -3.25 27.37 30.96
N ILE A 26 -4.09 27.86 30.05
CA ILE A 26 -4.32 27.21 28.75
C ILE A 26 -3.10 27.36 27.84
N LEU A 27 -2.47 28.55 27.82
CA LEU A 27 -1.25 28.78 27.04
C LEU A 27 -0.09 27.90 27.52
N GLY A 28 0.14 27.82 28.84
CA GLY A 28 1.16 26.94 29.40
C GLY A 28 0.95 25.45 29.08
N GLY A 29 -0.32 24.99 29.11
CA GLY A 29 -0.65 23.62 28.72
C GLY A 29 -0.40 23.31 27.24
N ILE A 30 -0.67 24.28 26.35
CA ILE A 30 -0.40 24.14 24.91
C ILE A 30 1.11 24.08 24.63
N GLU A 31 1.91 24.91 25.32
CA GLU A 31 3.36 24.90 25.17
C GLU A 31 3.98 23.60 25.67
N GLN A 32 3.50 23.08 26.81
CA GLN A 32 3.93 21.79 27.33
C GLN A 32 3.63 20.65 26.35
N LEU A 33 2.41 20.57 25.82
CA LEU A 33 2.03 19.55 24.84
C LEU A 33 2.88 19.62 23.57
N ARG A 34 3.20 20.83 23.09
CA ARG A 34 4.10 21.01 21.93
C ARG A 34 5.51 20.51 22.23
N SER A 35 6.03 20.78 23.42
CA SER A 35 7.34 20.30 23.86
C SER A 35 7.37 18.77 23.96
N GLU A 36 6.34 18.16 24.54
CA GLU A 36 6.22 16.70 24.64
C GLU A 36 6.13 16.04 23.25
N LEU A 37 5.38 16.64 22.31
CA LEU A 37 5.25 16.14 20.94
C LEU A 37 6.57 16.25 20.16
N ALA A 38 7.33 17.32 20.38
CA ALA A 38 8.66 17.49 19.78
C ALA A 38 9.67 16.45 20.31
N GLU A 39 9.69 16.19 21.62
CA GLU A 39 10.57 15.16 22.20
C GLU A 39 10.16 13.75 21.74
N ALA A 40 8.85 13.46 21.68
CA ALA A 40 8.35 12.19 21.16
C ALA A 40 8.74 11.98 19.69
N GLN A 41 8.65 13.01 18.85
CA GLN A 41 9.08 12.95 17.45
C GLN A 41 10.59 12.65 17.35
N LYS A 42 11.40 13.35 18.14
CA LYS A 42 12.86 13.16 18.16
C LYS A 42 13.25 11.76 18.62
N GLU A 43 12.55 11.21 19.61
CA GLU A 43 12.77 9.83 20.05
C GLU A 43 12.36 8.82 18.98
N PHE A 44 11.23 9.05 18.30
CA PHE A 44 10.78 8.24 17.18
C PHE A 44 11.82 8.23 16.05
N ASP A 45 12.29 9.40 15.62
CA ASP A 45 13.28 9.53 14.54
C ASP A 45 14.58 8.79 14.91
N LYS A 46 15.05 8.93 16.16
CA LYS A 46 16.23 8.19 16.65
C LYS A 46 16.04 6.68 16.60
N LYS A 47 14.87 6.17 17.03
CA LYS A 47 14.55 4.74 16.98
C LYS A 47 14.43 4.25 15.54
N PHE A 48 13.85 5.05 14.66
CA PHE A 48 13.69 4.72 13.25
C PHE A 48 15.04 4.64 12.52
N GLU A 49 15.98 5.55 12.79
CA GLU A 49 17.33 5.48 12.23
C GLU A 49 18.13 4.28 12.76
N ALA A 50 18.02 3.97 14.06
CA ALA A 50 18.61 2.76 14.62
C ALA A 50 18.01 1.49 13.99
N PHE A 51 16.69 1.47 13.76
CA PHE A 51 16.01 0.38 13.08
C PHE A 51 16.53 0.21 11.65
N LYS A 52 16.65 1.28 10.85
CA LYS A 52 17.24 1.23 9.49
C LYS A 52 18.63 0.60 9.49
N LEU A 53 19.52 1.02 10.39
CA LEU A 53 20.87 0.45 10.49
C LEU A 53 20.86 -1.06 10.75
N THR A 54 19.95 -1.53 11.62
CA THR A 54 19.79 -2.96 11.89
C THR A 54 19.11 -3.73 10.75
N MET A 55 18.34 -3.05 9.90
CA MET A 55 17.65 -3.63 8.76
C MET A 55 18.52 -3.71 7.49
N GLN A 56 19.59 -2.93 7.36
CA GLN A 56 20.48 -2.94 6.18
C GLN A 56 20.97 -4.35 5.76
N PRO A 57 21.42 -5.24 6.67
CA PRO A 57 21.79 -6.60 6.28
C PRO A 57 20.60 -7.41 5.73
N LEU A 58 19.40 -7.16 6.24
CA LEU A 58 18.16 -7.80 5.77
C LEU A 58 17.73 -7.25 4.42
N GLU A 59 17.97 -5.97 4.11
CA GLU A 59 17.75 -5.39 2.78
C GLU A 59 18.61 -6.10 1.74
N ALA A 60 19.93 -6.24 1.99
CA ALA A 60 20.83 -6.95 1.08
C ALA A 60 20.41 -8.41 0.84
N ILE A 61 20.02 -9.12 1.90
CA ILE A 61 19.49 -10.49 1.80
C ILE A 61 18.19 -10.52 0.99
N THR A 62 17.29 -9.57 1.23
CA THR A 62 16.02 -9.46 0.50
C THR A 62 16.26 -9.19 -0.99
N ILE A 63 17.14 -8.26 -1.33
CA ILE A 63 17.56 -7.97 -2.71
C ILE A 63 18.11 -9.23 -3.38
N ALA A 64 19.01 -9.96 -2.70
CA ALA A 64 19.58 -11.20 -3.24
C ALA A 64 18.50 -12.27 -3.49
N ILE A 65 17.53 -12.40 -2.59
CA ILE A 65 16.39 -13.31 -2.74
C ILE A 65 15.54 -12.90 -3.96
N ARG A 66 15.19 -11.62 -4.10
CA ARG A 66 14.39 -11.10 -5.22
C ARG A 66 15.10 -11.23 -6.57
N ARG A 67 16.40 -10.89 -6.64
CA ARG A 67 17.23 -11.12 -7.83
C ARG A 67 17.22 -12.60 -8.24
N ARG A 68 17.34 -13.51 -7.28
CA ARG A 68 17.29 -14.96 -7.55
C ARG A 68 15.92 -15.40 -8.07
N PHE A 69 14.83 -14.87 -7.51
CA PHE A 69 13.48 -15.15 -7.98
C PHE A 69 13.27 -14.73 -9.44
N LEU A 70 13.60 -13.48 -9.79
CA LEU A 70 13.48 -12.98 -11.16
C LEU A 70 14.39 -13.73 -12.14
N SER A 71 15.63 -14.03 -11.72
CA SER A 71 16.55 -14.85 -12.52
C SER A 71 15.98 -16.25 -12.79
N ASN A 72 15.33 -16.87 -11.81
CA ASN A 72 14.67 -18.17 -12.00
C ASN A 72 13.50 -18.06 -12.96
N TYR A 73 12.68 -17.01 -12.85
CA TYR A 73 11.61 -16.75 -13.80
C TYR A 73 12.16 -16.58 -15.23
N ARG A 74 13.22 -15.78 -15.41
CA ARG A 74 13.91 -15.60 -16.71
C ARG A 74 14.30 -16.93 -17.34
N LYS A 75 14.99 -17.77 -16.57
CA LYS A 75 15.45 -19.09 -17.00
C LYS A 75 14.27 -19.97 -17.41
N GLN A 76 13.16 -19.90 -16.66
CA GLN A 76 11.96 -20.71 -16.92
C GLN A 76 11.14 -20.21 -18.11
N ALA A 77 11.08 -18.90 -18.34
CA ALA A 77 10.44 -18.30 -19.51
C ALA A 77 11.15 -18.66 -20.82
N GLY A 78 12.48 -18.90 -20.76
CA GLY A 78 13.30 -19.31 -21.90
C GLY A 78 13.54 -20.83 -22.05
N THR A 79 13.07 -21.70 -21.14
CA THR A 79 13.37 -23.15 -21.20
C THR A 79 12.17 -24.02 -21.56
N THR A 80 12.42 -25.02 -22.41
CA THR A 80 11.50 -26.12 -22.71
C THR A 80 11.18 -26.94 -21.44
N PRO A 81 9.98 -27.55 -21.34
CA PRO A 81 9.44 -28.11 -20.08
C PRO A 81 10.28 -29.19 -19.37
N GLY A 82 11.30 -29.76 -20.01
CA GLY A 82 12.01 -30.97 -19.56
C GLY A 82 13.11 -30.81 -18.51
N HIS A 83 13.48 -29.61 -18.05
CA HIS A 83 14.64 -29.41 -17.15
C HIS A 83 14.29 -28.95 -15.71
N ARG A 84 13.02 -29.08 -15.32
CA ARG A 84 12.41 -28.29 -14.23
C ARG A 84 12.46 -28.92 -12.82
N ALA A 85 13.20 -30.01 -12.60
CA ALA A 85 13.05 -30.84 -11.39
C ALA A 85 13.95 -30.47 -10.18
N ALA A 86 14.98 -29.64 -10.33
CA ALA A 86 16.03 -29.50 -9.30
C ALA A 86 15.82 -28.38 -8.25
N ILE A 87 14.72 -27.63 -8.27
CA ILE A 87 14.51 -26.46 -7.40
C ILE A 87 13.23 -26.62 -6.59
N LYS A 88 13.21 -27.58 -5.65
CA LYS A 88 12.07 -27.79 -4.75
C LYS A 88 12.55 -27.97 -3.32
N GLY A 89 12.07 -27.09 -2.42
CA GLY A 89 12.32 -27.18 -0.99
C GLY A 89 12.31 -25.80 -0.32
N GLY A 90 13.44 -25.09 -0.32
CA GLY A 90 13.62 -23.86 0.47
C GLY A 90 13.00 -22.56 -0.08
N ASN A 91 12.13 -22.65 -1.07
CA ASN A 91 11.88 -21.56 -2.04
C ASN A 91 10.44 -21.02 -2.02
N ILE A 92 9.58 -21.47 -1.09
CA ILE A 92 8.14 -21.18 -1.16
C ILE A 92 7.83 -19.74 -0.72
N ALA A 93 8.46 -19.24 0.36
CA ALA A 93 8.27 -17.86 0.82
C ALA A 93 9.01 -16.81 -0.03
N ALA A 94 10.14 -17.21 -0.64
CA ALA A 94 10.95 -16.37 -1.54
C ALA A 94 10.32 -16.16 -2.93
N HIS A 95 9.28 -16.92 -3.28
CA HIS A 95 8.74 -17.01 -4.65
C HIS A 95 7.33 -16.46 -4.82
N HIS A 96 6.78 -15.81 -3.80
CA HIS A 96 5.57 -15.03 -4.00
C HIS A 96 5.93 -13.69 -4.62
N GLY A 97 5.20 -13.31 -5.66
CA GLY A 97 5.25 -11.95 -6.18
C GLY A 97 5.02 -10.96 -5.03
N ASP A 98 5.80 -9.89 -5.02
CA ASP A 98 5.73 -8.82 -4.03
C ASP A 98 6.03 -7.50 -4.71
N VAL A 99 4.98 -6.96 -5.32
CA VAL A 99 5.05 -5.73 -6.10
C VAL A 99 5.52 -4.55 -5.26
N ILE A 100 5.20 -4.50 -3.95
CA ILE A 100 5.62 -3.40 -3.08
C ILE A 100 7.14 -3.40 -2.91
N THR A 101 7.75 -4.57 -2.73
CA THR A 101 9.21 -4.68 -2.59
C THR A 101 9.92 -4.61 -3.93
N ASP A 102 9.39 -5.25 -4.97
CA ASP A 102 10.09 -5.37 -6.26
C ASP A 102 10.10 -4.05 -7.04
N THR A 103 9.06 -3.23 -6.90
CA THR A 103 8.94 -1.94 -7.60
C THR A 103 10.06 -0.96 -7.27
N PRO A 104 10.34 -0.61 -5.99
CA PRO A 104 11.43 0.29 -5.66
C PRO A 104 12.79 -0.27 -6.03
N LEU A 105 12.99 -1.60 -6.00
CA LEU A 105 14.24 -2.22 -6.42
C LEU A 105 14.49 -2.08 -7.93
N VAL A 106 13.44 -2.18 -8.75
CA VAL A 106 13.54 -1.95 -10.20
C VAL A 106 13.67 -0.45 -10.49
N ALA A 107 12.88 0.41 -9.84
CA ALA A 107 12.94 1.86 -10.01
C ALA A 107 14.30 2.44 -9.59
N GLY A 108 14.89 1.90 -8.51
CA GLY A 108 16.23 2.24 -8.01
C GLY A 108 17.38 1.64 -8.80
N LYS A 109 17.10 0.82 -9.83
CA LYS A 109 18.07 0.08 -10.65
C LYS A 109 18.91 -0.96 -9.88
N ASP A 110 18.50 -1.33 -8.67
CA ASP A 110 19.07 -2.48 -7.98
C ASP A 110 18.74 -3.79 -8.71
N ILE A 111 17.68 -3.78 -9.53
CA ILE A 111 17.31 -4.86 -10.43
C ILE A 111 17.09 -4.25 -11.83
N GLU A 112 17.96 -4.61 -12.78
CA GLU A 112 17.92 -4.06 -14.15
C GLU A 112 16.89 -4.75 -15.06
N ASP A 113 16.31 -5.87 -14.61
CA ASP A 113 15.40 -6.71 -15.42
C ASP A 113 13.97 -6.14 -15.49
N THR A 114 13.80 -4.89 -15.94
CA THR A 114 12.48 -4.22 -16.04
C THR A 114 11.50 -4.96 -16.95
N ASP A 115 12.00 -5.61 -18.02
CA ASP A 115 11.17 -6.43 -18.90
C ASP A 115 10.60 -7.66 -18.17
N ILE A 116 11.38 -8.23 -17.24
CA ILE A 116 10.93 -9.36 -16.42
C ILE A 116 9.87 -8.90 -15.44
N TYR A 117 10.10 -7.76 -14.78
CA TYR A 117 9.09 -7.16 -13.92
C TYR A 117 7.77 -6.97 -14.67
N ARG A 118 7.81 -6.37 -15.87
CA ARG A 118 6.61 -6.17 -16.70
C ARG A 118 5.97 -7.49 -17.13
N SER A 119 6.76 -8.50 -17.46
CA SER A 119 6.25 -9.83 -17.81
C SER A 119 5.56 -10.54 -16.64
N LEU A 120 6.07 -10.31 -15.43
CA LEU A 120 5.60 -10.95 -14.22
C LEU A 120 4.34 -10.28 -13.65
N TYR A 121 4.35 -8.95 -13.56
CA TYR A 121 3.29 -8.14 -12.94
C TYR A 121 2.31 -7.53 -13.94
N TRP A 122 2.64 -7.54 -15.24
CA TRP A 122 1.82 -6.98 -16.32
C TRP A 122 1.51 -5.48 -16.24
N ILE A 123 2.24 -4.78 -15.38
CA ILE A 123 2.22 -3.34 -15.17
C ILE A 123 3.67 -2.85 -15.11
N SER A 124 3.89 -1.57 -15.38
CA SER A 124 5.19 -0.95 -15.13
C SER A 124 5.36 -0.58 -13.65
N PRO A 125 6.60 -0.39 -13.17
CA PRO A 125 6.85 0.11 -11.81
C PRO A 125 6.06 1.39 -11.48
N GLU A 126 5.98 2.32 -12.42
CA GLU A 126 5.28 3.60 -12.28
C GLU A 126 3.76 3.42 -12.19
N GLN A 127 3.22 2.40 -12.88
CA GLN A 127 1.81 2.06 -12.80
C GLN A 127 1.45 1.33 -11.51
N ALA A 128 2.42 0.67 -10.85
CA ALA A 128 2.17 -0.12 -9.65
C ALA A 128 2.00 0.72 -8.39
N GLU A 129 2.73 1.84 -8.29
CA GLU A 129 2.79 2.69 -7.09
C GLU A 129 1.42 3.19 -6.61
N PRO A 130 0.49 3.67 -7.49
CA PRO A 130 -0.85 4.06 -7.07
C PRO A 130 -1.66 2.94 -6.37
N TYR A 131 -1.30 1.67 -6.58
CA TYR A 131 -2.00 0.53 -5.99
C TYR A 131 -1.52 0.16 -4.59
N PHE A 132 -0.38 0.68 -4.10
CA PHE A 132 0.25 0.21 -2.86
C PHE A 132 -0.57 0.46 -1.60
N ASN A 133 -1.40 1.50 -1.61
CA ASN A 133 -2.30 1.81 -0.50
C ASN A 133 -3.54 0.90 -0.48
N PHE A 134 -3.76 0.11 -1.53
CA PHE A 134 -4.96 -0.72 -1.70
C PHE A 134 -4.59 -2.19 -1.59
N LYS A 135 -4.77 -2.74 -0.38
CA LYS A 135 -4.39 -4.11 -0.03
C LYS A 135 -4.97 -5.16 -0.99
N ILE A 136 -6.20 -4.93 -1.47
CA ILE A 136 -6.89 -5.83 -2.39
C ILE A 136 -6.19 -5.90 -3.77
N MET A 137 -5.71 -4.76 -4.27
CA MET A 137 -4.98 -4.64 -5.52
C MET A 137 -3.59 -5.27 -5.42
N VAL A 138 -2.84 -4.94 -4.37
CA VAL A 138 -1.53 -5.55 -4.08
C VAL A 138 -1.64 -7.07 -4.01
N LYS A 139 -2.65 -7.59 -3.29
CA LYS A 139 -2.87 -9.04 -3.18
C LYS A 139 -3.16 -9.68 -4.54
N MET A 140 -3.97 -9.03 -5.38
CA MET A 140 -4.28 -9.51 -6.74
C MET A 140 -3.04 -9.55 -7.62
N ILE A 141 -2.27 -8.47 -7.67
CA ILE A 141 -1.06 -8.33 -8.48
C ILE A 141 -0.01 -9.37 -8.05
N ASN A 142 0.20 -9.52 -6.73
CA ASN A 142 1.11 -10.51 -6.16
C ASN A 142 0.66 -11.94 -6.46
N LYS A 143 -0.65 -12.21 -6.43
CA LYS A 143 -1.22 -13.51 -6.78
C LYS A 143 -0.96 -13.86 -8.24
N GLN A 144 -1.22 -12.93 -9.16
CA GLN A 144 -0.91 -13.11 -10.59
C GLN A 144 0.57 -13.44 -10.77
N ALA A 145 1.46 -12.59 -10.27
CA ALA A 145 2.91 -12.79 -10.38
C ALA A 145 3.33 -14.16 -9.83
N THR A 146 2.82 -14.53 -8.65
CA THR A 146 3.05 -15.86 -8.07
C THR A 146 2.61 -16.98 -9.01
N MET A 147 1.40 -16.92 -9.55
CA MET A 147 0.86 -17.96 -10.43
C MET A 147 1.64 -18.07 -11.75
N ARG A 148 2.15 -16.94 -12.26
CA ARG A 148 2.99 -16.92 -13.45
C ARG A 148 4.38 -17.47 -13.19
N ALA A 149 4.92 -17.27 -11.99
CA ALA A 149 6.21 -17.84 -11.60
C ALA A 149 6.12 -19.30 -11.12
N ASP A 150 4.96 -19.74 -10.62
CA ASP A 150 4.77 -21.08 -10.07
C ASP A 150 4.29 -22.10 -11.11
N PHE A 151 5.25 -22.68 -11.82
CA PHE A 151 5.00 -23.73 -12.80
C PHE A 151 5.02 -25.15 -12.21
N ARG A 152 4.58 -25.32 -10.96
CA ARG A 152 4.46 -26.65 -10.36
C ARG A 152 3.56 -27.55 -11.20
N ARG A 153 3.96 -28.82 -11.32
CA ARG A 153 3.13 -29.86 -11.92
C ARG A 153 1.82 -29.96 -11.12
N GLY A 154 0.70 -29.57 -11.73
CA GLY A 154 -0.64 -29.58 -11.12
C GLY A 154 -1.22 -28.21 -10.74
N SER A 155 -0.45 -27.11 -10.77
CA SER A 155 -1.04 -25.77 -10.66
C SER A 155 -1.76 -25.42 -11.97
N LYS A 156 -2.95 -24.80 -11.87
CA LYS A 156 -3.63 -24.27 -13.06
C LYS A 156 -2.81 -23.09 -13.57
N PRO A 157 -2.31 -23.12 -14.82
CA PRO A 157 -1.52 -22.02 -15.35
C PRO A 157 -2.34 -20.73 -15.38
N TRP A 158 -1.63 -19.61 -15.41
CA TRP A 158 -2.24 -18.34 -15.75
C TRP A 158 -2.73 -18.38 -17.20
N ASP A 159 -4.04 -18.27 -17.41
CA ASP A 159 -4.68 -18.39 -18.73
C ASP A 159 -5.21 -17.03 -19.22
N VAL A 160 -5.69 -17.03 -20.47
CA VAL A 160 -6.22 -15.82 -21.13
C VAL A 160 -7.43 -15.25 -20.37
N GLY A 161 -8.31 -16.11 -19.85
CA GLY A 161 -9.50 -15.66 -19.13
C GLY A 161 -9.16 -14.93 -17.82
N ARG A 162 -8.18 -15.45 -17.07
CA ARG A 162 -7.63 -14.79 -15.88
C ARG A 162 -6.91 -13.49 -16.21
N GLN A 163 -6.17 -13.47 -17.32
CA GLN A 163 -5.52 -12.26 -17.81
C GLN A 163 -6.54 -11.16 -18.15
N ASP A 164 -7.62 -11.51 -18.85
CA ASP A 164 -8.70 -10.58 -19.19
C ASP A 164 -9.41 -10.08 -17.93
N ALA A 165 -9.69 -10.96 -16.97
CA ALA A 165 -10.29 -10.59 -15.70
C ALA A 165 -9.39 -9.60 -14.92
N PHE A 166 -8.07 -9.87 -14.89
CA PHE A 166 -7.09 -9.01 -14.23
C PHE A 166 -7.05 -7.61 -14.88
N GLN A 167 -6.99 -7.55 -16.21
CA GLN A 167 -7.01 -6.28 -16.94
C GLN A 167 -8.31 -5.50 -16.73
N LYS A 168 -9.46 -6.18 -16.64
CA LYS A 168 -10.75 -5.54 -16.33
C LYS A 168 -10.75 -4.94 -14.93
N VAL A 169 -10.16 -5.60 -13.94
CA VAL A 169 -10.07 -5.05 -12.57
C VAL A 169 -9.13 -3.85 -12.53
N LEU A 170 -7.96 -3.91 -13.18
CA LEU A 170 -7.06 -2.75 -13.30
C LEU A 170 -7.76 -1.57 -13.99
N SER A 171 -8.38 -1.82 -15.14
CA SER A 171 -9.11 -0.80 -15.89
C SER A 171 -10.26 -0.22 -15.09
N PHE A 172 -11.02 -1.02 -14.35
CA PHE A 172 -12.06 -0.51 -13.45
C PHE A 172 -11.42 0.40 -12.40
N TRP A 173 -10.38 -0.07 -11.71
CA TRP A 173 -9.73 0.67 -10.64
C TRP A 173 -9.24 2.05 -11.11
N ASP A 174 -8.56 2.09 -12.26
CA ASP A 174 -7.98 3.32 -12.82
C ASP A 174 -9.06 4.37 -13.17
N ASN A 175 -10.26 3.93 -13.53
CA ASN A 175 -11.36 4.80 -13.93
C ASN A 175 -12.40 5.04 -12.81
N ALA A 176 -12.39 4.23 -11.75
CA ALA A 176 -13.36 4.30 -10.66
C ALA A 176 -13.14 5.53 -9.76
N GLY A 177 -14.24 6.13 -9.31
CA GLY A 177 -14.23 7.18 -8.29
C GLY A 177 -13.85 6.65 -6.90
N SER A 178 -13.59 7.55 -5.95
CA SER A 178 -13.22 7.16 -4.58
C SER A 178 -14.28 6.29 -3.90
N ASP A 179 -15.56 6.58 -4.13
CA ASP A 179 -16.68 5.86 -3.50
C ASP A 179 -16.83 4.45 -4.09
N GLU A 180 -16.65 4.30 -5.40
CA GLU A 180 -16.68 3.00 -6.09
C GLU A 180 -15.50 2.12 -5.66
N ARG A 181 -14.30 2.70 -5.53
CA ARG A 181 -13.12 1.99 -5.00
C ARG A 181 -13.34 1.54 -3.56
N ARG A 182 -13.95 2.37 -2.72
CA ARG A 182 -14.28 2.03 -1.33
C ARG A 182 -15.29 0.88 -1.26
N GLN A 183 -16.33 0.91 -2.09
CA GLN A 183 -17.29 -0.20 -2.17
C GLN A 183 -16.64 -1.52 -2.61
N PHE A 184 -15.66 -1.45 -3.51
CA PHE A 184 -14.90 -2.63 -3.93
C PHE A 184 -14.03 -3.22 -2.80
N GLU A 185 -13.65 -2.42 -1.80
CA GLU A 185 -12.90 -2.88 -0.62
C GLU A 185 -13.79 -3.46 0.48
N ASP A 186 -15.06 -3.07 0.53
CA ASP A 186 -16.06 -3.55 1.49
C ASP A 186 -16.65 -4.90 1.01
N ILE A 187 -15.90 -5.99 1.27
CA ILE A 187 -16.17 -7.38 0.84
C ILE A 187 -17.50 -7.96 1.38
N ASP A 188 -18.17 -7.28 2.31
CA ASP A 188 -19.39 -7.76 2.96
C ASP A 188 -20.70 -7.39 2.23
N GLY A 189 -20.63 -6.76 1.05
CA GLY A 189 -21.79 -6.33 0.24
C GLY A 189 -22.22 -7.30 -0.88
N ASP A 190 -23.31 -6.96 -1.58
CA ASP A 190 -23.73 -7.61 -2.84
C ASP A 190 -22.70 -7.26 -3.94
N GLY A 191 -21.54 -7.92 -3.90
CA GLY A 191 -20.31 -7.48 -4.54
C GLY A 191 -20.40 -7.14 -6.03
N LEU A 192 -19.62 -6.13 -6.43
CA LEU A 192 -19.52 -5.65 -7.82
C LEU A 192 -19.11 -6.79 -8.77
N PRO A 193 -19.49 -6.77 -10.06
CA PRO A 193 -19.06 -7.77 -11.03
C PRO A 193 -17.53 -7.94 -11.08
N GLU A 194 -16.79 -6.87 -10.88
CA GLU A 194 -15.32 -6.81 -10.81
C GLU A 194 -14.78 -7.49 -9.55
N GLU A 195 -15.52 -7.43 -8.44
CA GLU A 195 -15.17 -8.13 -7.20
C GLU A 195 -15.25 -9.65 -7.40
N ARG A 196 -16.27 -10.13 -8.14
CA ARG A 196 -16.35 -11.56 -8.53
C ARG A 196 -15.18 -11.97 -9.43
N LYS A 197 -14.76 -11.09 -10.35
CA LYS A 197 -13.56 -11.31 -11.18
C LYS A 197 -12.31 -11.37 -10.30
N TRP A 198 -12.16 -10.45 -9.34
CA TRP A 198 -11.09 -10.47 -8.36
C TRP A 198 -11.10 -11.76 -7.53
N LEU A 199 -12.24 -12.17 -6.96
CA LEU A 199 -12.39 -13.41 -6.20
C LEU A 199 -11.97 -14.63 -7.03
N SER A 200 -12.33 -14.67 -8.32
CA SER A 200 -11.91 -15.76 -9.21
C SER A 200 -10.40 -15.81 -9.48
N ILE A 201 -9.68 -14.70 -9.29
CA ILE A 201 -8.21 -14.63 -9.38
C ILE A 201 -7.56 -14.89 -8.02
N ALA A 202 -8.07 -14.24 -6.97
CA ALA A 202 -7.49 -14.21 -5.64
C ALA A 202 -7.70 -15.51 -4.85
N CYS A 203 -8.85 -16.17 -5.05
CA CYS A 203 -9.25 -17.38 -4.31
C CYS A 203 -9.02 -18.69 -5.09
N ALA A 204 -8.49 -18.61 -6.32
CA ALA A 204 -8.13 -19.78 -7.14
C ALA A 204 -6.73 -20.35 -6.82
#